data_AF-A0A0P0F7V8-F1
#
_entry.id   AF-A0A0P0F7V8-F1
#
_cell.length_a   1.000
_cell.length_b   1.000
_cell.length_c   1.000
_cell.angle_alpha   90.00
_cell.angle_beta   90.00
_cell.angle_gamma   90.00
#
_symmetry.space_group_name_H-M   'P 1'
#
loop_
_entity.id
_entity.type
_entity.pdbx_description
1 polymer ?
#
loop_
_entity_poly.entity_id
_entity_poly.type
_entity_poly.pdbx_seq_one_letter_code
_entity_poly.pdbx_strand_id
1 'polypeptide(L)'
;MRIQFEIKEKLPELIEEILHSDKWQTSVKEEISGRTTVVIRDQAYGSEATIEIYAQSIEIKTAWSKYFYRIFVANDLVWCEYNGAYRGLLEQVLLPTITPKESLLDSDVTESSLYGREHKKLREYAEDNLKLKQFRRENFNEQRNGTAAFDHPKRVYDEFIKEDYVVTPKGNK
;
A
#
# COMPACT_ATOMS: atom_id res chain seq x y z
N MET A 1 10.03 -3.08 1.38
CA MET A 1 9.70 -3.77 0.13
C MET A 1 9.25 -2.72 -0.86
N ARG A 2 9.80 -2.75 -2.07
CA ARG A 2 9.36 -1.94 -3.21
C ARG A 2 8.67 -2.87 -4.21
N ILE A 3 7.46 -2.53 -4.61
CA ILE A 3 6.65 -3.28 -5.58
C ILE A 3 6.03 -2.32 -6.58
N GLN A 4 5.87 -2.76 -7.82
CA GLN A 4 5.19 -2.00 -8.86
C GLN A 4 4.11 -2.85 -9.52
N PHE A 5 2.95 -2.23 -9.78
CA PHE A 5 1.83 -2.87 -10.46
C PHE A 5 0.97 -1.85 -11.20
N GLU A 6 0.31 -2.31 -12.27
CA GLU A 6 -0.64 -1.51 -13.03
C GLU A 6 -1.99 -1.46 -12.33
N ILE A 7 -2.68 -0.32 -12.40
CA ILE A 7 -3.98 -0.10 -11.77
C ILE A 7 -5.07 0.23 -12.78
N LYS A 8 -6.33 0.00 -12.40
CA LYS A 8 -7.50 0.20 -13.28
C LYS A 8 -7.84 1.68 -13.43
N GLU A 9 -7.66 2.45 -12.36
CA GLU A 9 -8.05 3.84 -12.25
C GLU A 9 -7.16 4.76 -13.08
N LYS A 10 -7.73 5.86 -13.57
CA LYS A 10 -7.00 6.93 -14.26
C LYS A 10 -6.53 7.99 -13.28
N LEU A 11 -5.42 8.66 -13.61
CA LEU A 11 -4.86 9.71 -12.75
C LEU A 11 -5.89 10.80 -12.36
N PRO A 12 -6.74 11.32 -13.27
CA PRO A 12 -7.75 12.30 -12.90
C PRO A 12 -8.82 11.77 -11.94
N GLU A 13 -9.19 10.49 -12.04
CA GLU A 13 -10.19 9.87 -11.14
C GLU A 13 -9.65 9.79 -9.71
N LEU A 14 -8.37 9.45 -9.57
CA LEU A 14 -7.69 9.42 -8.27
C LEU A 14 -7.56 10.81 -7.67
N ILE A 15 -7.23 11.82 -8.49
CA ILE A 15 -7.17 13.22 -8.04
C ILE A 15 -8.53 13.68 -7.55
N GLU A 16 -9.60 13.38 -8.28
CA GLU A 16 -10.98 13.71 -7.88
C GLU A 16 -11.34 13.05 -6.55
N GLU A 17 -11.03 11.76 -6.36
CA GLU A 17 -11.27 11.08 -5.08
C GLU A 17 -10.45 11.67 -3.93
N ILE A 18 -9.18 12.03 -4.17
CA ILE A 18 -8.35 12.67 -3.14
C ILE A 18 -8.97 14.00 -2.69
N LEU A 19 -9.46 14.79 -3.63
CA LEU A 19 -10.05 16.10 -3.36
C LEU A 19 -11.45 15.98 -2.75
N HIS A 20 -12.24 15.01 -3.18
CA HIS A 20 -13.64 14.83 -2.82
C HIS A 20 -13.92 13.35 -2.48
N SER A 21 -13.84 12.99 -1.20
CA SER A 21 -14.12 11.63 -0.73
C SER A 21 -14.91 11.66 0.58
N ASP A 22 -15.82 10.71 0.72
CA ASP A 22 -16.55 10.48 1.97
C ASP A 22 -15.71 9.68 3.00
N LYS A 23 -14.55 9.14 2.59
CA LYS A 23 -13.69 8.31 3.44
C LYS A 23 -12.80 9.14 4.37
N TRP A 24 -12.49 10.39 4.02
CA TRP A 24 -11.59 11.26 4.77
C TRP A 24 -11.94 12.73 4.59
N GLN A 25 -11.41 13.58 5.47
CA GLN A 25 -11.43 15.01 5.27
C GLN A 25 -10.18 15.46 4.50
N THR A 26 -10.38 16.26 3.46
CA THR A 26 -9.30 16.81 2.64
C THR A 26 -8.98 18.26 3.02
N SER A 27 -7.70 18.62 3.04
CA SER A 27 -7.20 19.98 3.27
C SER A 27 -6.10 20.31 2.26
N VAL A 28 -6.37 21.25 1.34
CA VAL A 28 -5.35 21.79 0.43
C VAL A 28 -4.44 22.74 1.21
N LYS A 29 -3.12 22.50 1.18
CA LYS A 29 -2.12 23.27 1.91
C LYS A 29 -1.45 24.32 1.03
N GLU A 30 -1.02 23.91 -0.15
CA GLU A 30 -0.24 24.75 -1.05
C GLU A 30 -0.54 24.37 -2.51
N GLU A 31 -0.52 25.37 -3.37
CA GLU A 31 -0.53 25.20 -4.82
C GLU A 31 0.61 26.05 -5.39
N ILE A 32 1.70 25.39 -5.76
CA ILE A 32 2.93 26.05 -6.21
C ILE A 32 3.44 25.35 -7.47
N SER A 33 3.54 26.10 -8.56
CA SER A 33 4.29 25.72 -9.77
C SER A 33 4.00 24.30 -10.29
N GLY A 34 2.72 23.93 -10.42
CA GLY A 34 2.31 22.62 -10.95
C GLY A 34 2.36 21.47 -9.94
N ARG A 35 2.54 21.79 -8.65
CA ARG A 35 2.37 20.87 -7.52
C ARG A 35 1.27 21.37 -6.59
N THR A 36 0.31 20.51 -6.30
CA THR A 36 -0.71 20.75 -5.27
C THR A 36 -0.44 19.82 -4.08
N THR A 37 -0.19 20.42 -2.92
CA THR A 37 0.01 19.68 -1.67
C THR A 37 -1.31 19.57 -0.92
N VAL A 38 -1.74 18.35 -0.67
CA VAL A 38 -3.00 18.01 -0.01
C VAL A 38 -2.70 17.18 1.24
N VAL A 39 -3.50 17.38 2.29
CA VAL A 39 -3.49 16.55 3.48
C VAL A 39 -4.86 15.90 3.61
N ILE A 40 -4.89 14.57 3.67
CA ILE A 40 -6.10 13.80 3.95
C ILE A 40 -6.07 13.26 5.37
N ARG A 41 -7.21 13.30 6.07
CA ARG A 41 -7.34 12.87 7.46
C ARG A 41 -8.52 11.94 7.65
N ASP A 42 -8.24 10.79 8.22
CA ASP A 42 -9.26 9.89 8.72
C ASP A 42 -9.59 10.26 10.17
N GLN A 43 -10.78 10.80 10.40
CA GLN A 43 -11.22 11.18 11.75
C GLN A 43 -11.50 9.98 12.65
N ALA A 44 -11.90 8.83 12.09
CA ALA A 44 -12.21 7.64 12.87
C ALA A 44 -10.94 6.98 13.44
N TYR A 45 -9.83 7.05 12.69
CA TYR A 45 -8.57 6.39 13.05
C TYR A 45 -7.45 7.36 13.47
N GLY A 46 -7.71 8.67 13.50
CA GLY A 46 -6.72 9.69 13.87
C GLY A 46 -5.47 9.67 12.99
N SER A 47 -5.61 9.22 11.74
CA SER A 47 -4.52 9.01 10.80
C SER A 47 -4.50 10.11 9.73
N GLU A 48 -3.33 10.44 9.24
CA GLU A 48 -3.12 11.49 8.23
C GLU A 48 -2.21 10.96 7.11
N ALA A 49 -2.45 11.42 5.88
CA ALA A 49 -1.50 11.28 4.78
C ALA A 49 -1.27 12.61 4.09
N THR A 50 0.00 12.88 3.74
CA THR A 50 0.39 14.01 2.89
C THR A 50 0.48 13.54 1.46
N ILE A 51 -0.14 14.28 0.55
CA ILE A 51 -0.23 13.95 -0.87
C ILE A 51 0.32 15.12 -1.68
N GLU A 52 1.23 14.84 -2.60
CA GLU A 52 1.72 15.80 -3.59
C GLU A 52 1.18 15.37 -4.96
N ILE A 53 0.34 16.23 -5.56
CA ILE A 53 -0.27 16.01 -6.86
C ILE A 53 0.53 16.81 -7.90
N TYR A 54 1.02 16.13 -8.92
CA TYR A 54 1.73 16.69 -10.07
C TYR A 54 0.96 16.39 -11.35
N ALA A 55 1.37 17.02 -12.46
CA ALA A 55 0.73 16.85 -13.76
C ALA A 55 0.64 15.39 -14.24
N GLN A 56 1.60 14.53 -13.90
CA GLN A 56 1.67 13.13 -14.36
C GLN A 56 1.85 12.11 -13.23
N SER A 57 1.79 12.55 -11.97
CA SER A 57 1.97 11.65 -10.83
C SER A 57 1.35 12.16 -9.54
N ILE A 58 1.05 11.25 -8.64
CA ILE A 58 0.63 11.50 -7.26
C ILE A 58 1.63 10.81 -6.35
N GLU A 59 2.13 11.53 -5.35
CA GLU A 59 2.97 10.96 -4.29
C GLU A 59 2.24 11.01 -2.95
N ILE A 60 2.11 9.87 -2.28
CA ILE A 60 1.38 9.75 -1.00
C ILE A 60 2.36 9.27 0.08
N LYS A 61 2.43 10.04 1.16
CA LYS A 61 3.23 9.75 2.35
C LYS A 61 2.29 9.61 3.54
N THR A 62 2.13 8.39 4.06
CA THR A 62 1.26 8.16 5.23
C THR A 62 2.02 8.50 6.52
N ALA A 63 1.33 9.14 7.47
CA ALA A 63 1.91 9.42 8.77
C ALA A 63 2.29 8.11 9.48
N TRP A 64 3.34 8.16 10.31
CA TRP A 64 3.87 7.07 11.14
C TRP A 64 4.64 5.94 10.45
N SER A 65 4.31 5.58 9.21
CA SER A 65 4.76 4.30 8.65
C SER A 65 5.95 4.35 7.67
N LYS A 66 6.46 5.53 7.29
CA LYS A 66 7.41 5.68 6.16
C LYS A 66 6.94 4.96 4.89
N TYR A 67 5.63 4.74 4.75
CA TYR A 67 5.05 4.13 3.56
C TYR A 67 4.88 5.21 2.52
N PHE A 68 5.32 4.88 1.31
CA PHE A 68 5.32 5.78 0.19
C PHE A 68 4.62 5.11 -0.98
N TYR A 69 3.63 5.77 -1.53
CA TYR A 69 3.02 5.40 -2.79
C TYR A 69 3.36 6.45 -3.82
N ARG A 70 3.73 6.00 -5.03
CA ARG A 70 3.87 6.85 -6.19
C ARG A 70 3.00 6.29 -7.30
N ILE A 71 1.97 7.04 -7.66
CA ILE A 71 1.08 6.71 -8.77
C ILE A 71 1.50 7.59 -9.95
N PHE A 72 1.72 7.02 -11.13
CA PHE A 72 2.22 7.77 -12.27
C PHE A 72 1.74 7.21 -13.61
N VAL A 73 1.71 8.07 -14.62
CA VAL A 73 1.37 7.67 -15.98
C VAL A 73 2.65 7.30 -16.74
N ALA A 74 2.67 6.12 -17.35
CA ALA A 74 3.72 5.68 -18.27
C ALA A 74 3.11 4.85 -19.39
N ASN A 75 3.42 5.19 -20.65
CA ASN A 75 2.88 4.53 -21.84
C ASN A 75 1.34 4.44 -21.85
N ASP A 76 0.65 5.51 -21.49
CA ASP A 76 -0.83 5.59 -21.36
C ASP A 76 -1.47 4.67 -20.29
N LEU A 77 -0.64 3.96 -19.52
CA LEU A 77 -1.02 3.13 -18.39
C LEU A 77 -0.76 3.88 -17.08
N VAL A 78 -1.52 3.55 -16.05
CA VAL A 78 -1.34 4.11 -14.71
C VAL A 78 -0.73 3.03 -13.82
N TRP A 79 0.43 3.36 -13.25
CA TRP A 79 1.21 2.48 -12.40
C TRP A 79 1.19 2.96 -10.97
N CYS A 80 1.20 2.02 -10.03
CA CYS A 80 1.41 2.27 -8.61
C CYS A 80 2.72 1.61 -8.18
N GLU A 81 3.66 2.42 -7.70
CA GLU A 81 4.82 1.96 -6.93
C GLU A 81 4.51 2.11 -5.44
N TYR A 82 4.68 1.04 -4.68
CA TYR A 82 4.62 1.06 -3.22
C TYR A 82 5.99 0.77 -2.64
N ASN A 83 6.43 1.59 -1.68
CA ASN A 83 7.58 1.33 -0.83
C ASN A 83 7.15 1.34 0.64
N GLY A 84 7.29 0.19 1.29
CA GLY A 84 6.98 0.06 2.71
C GLY A 84 7.00 -1.38 3.22
N ALA A 85 6.28 -1.62 4.30
CA ALA A 85 6.13 -2.95 4.87
C ALA A 85 5.06 -3.74 4.11
N TYR A 86 5.26 -5.04 3.92
CA TYR A 86 4.29 -5.90 3.24
C TYR A 86 2.88 -5.81 3.85
N ARG A 87 2.78 -5.74 5.19
CA ARG A 87 1.51 -5.51 5.90
C ARG A 87 0.79 -4.24 5.44
N GLY A 88 1.56 -3.16 5.32
CA GLY A 88 1.03 -1.85 4.97
C GLY A 88 0.44 -1.81 3.57
N LEU A 89 0.96 -2.63 2.64
CA LEU A 89 0.37 -2.77 1.31
C LEU A 89 -1.04 -3.37 1.36
N LEU A 90 -1.28 -4.32 2.27
CA LEU A 90 -2.53 -5.09 2.32
C LEU A 90 -3.62 -4.42 3.16
N GLU A 91 -3.21 -3.67 4.17
CA GLU A 91 -4.12 -3.18 5.22
C GLU A 91 -4.33 -1.66 5.17
N GLN A 92 -3.65 -0.93 4.28
CA GLN A 92 -3.80 0.52 4.23
C GLN A 92 -5.21 0.91 3.78
N VAL A 93 -5.88 1.72 4.60
CA VAL A 93 -7.25 2.20 4.38
C VAL A 93 -7.31 3.68 4.00
N LEU A 94 -6.28 4.46 4.34
CA LEU A 94 -6.22 5.90 4.05
C LEU A 94 -5.52 6.16 2.71
N LEU A 95 -6.16 5.71 1.63
CA LEU A 95 -5.68 5.86 0.25
C LEU A 95 -6.87 6.06 -0.72
N PRO A 96 -6.65 6.71 -1.87
CA PRO A 96 -7.57 6.60 -3.00
C PRO A 96 -7.75 5.13 -3.42
N THR A 97 -8.78 4.88 -4.21
CA THR A 97 -9.08 3.56 -4.73
C THR A 97 -7.98 3.14 -5.70
N ILE A 98 -7.20 2.13 -5.32
CA ILE A 98 -6.07 1.63 -6.11
C ILE A 98 -6.36 0.16 -6.39
N THR A 99 -6.95 -0.15 -7.54
CA THR A 99 -7.32 -1.52 -7.91
C THR A 99 -6.29 -2.08 -8.88
N PRO A 100 -5.51 -3.12 -8.51
CA PRO A 100 -4.62 -3.80 -9.43
C PRO A 100 -5.37 -4.32 -10.67
N LYS A 101 -4.78 -4.16 -11.86
CA LYS A 101 -5.35 -4.72 -13.11
C LYS A 101 -5.26 -6.24 -13.14
N GLU A 102 -4.15 -6.77 -12.67
CA GLU A 102 -3.85 -8.20 -12.56
C GLU A 102 -3.71 -8.60 -11.08
N SER A 103 -3.44 -9.88 -10.84
CA SER A 103 -3.18 -10.37 -9.48
C SER A 103 -1.99 -9.64 -8.87
N LEU A 104 -2.17 -9.05 -7.68
CA LEU A 104 -1.09 -8.37 -6.97
C LEU A 104 0.06 -9.34 -6.63
N LEU A 105 -0.23 -10.64 -6.49
CA LEU A 105 0.75 -11.69 -6.23
C LEU A 105 1.75 -11.87 -7.39
N ASP A 106 1.36 -11.53 -8.61
CA ASP A 106 2.19 -11.66 -9.82
C ASP A 106 2.97 -10.37 -10.14
N SER A 107 2.81 -9.35 -9.29
CA SER A 107 3.52 -8.07 -9.40
C SER A 107 4.98 -8.20 -8.96
N ASP A 108 5.85 -7.40 -9.59
CA ASP A 108 7.28 -7.46 -9.35
C ASP A 108 7.66 -6.70 -8.07
N VAL A 109 8.26 -7.42 -7.13
CA VAL A 109 9.00 -6.87 -6.00
C VAL A 109 10.42 -6.60 -6.45
N THR A 110 10.76 -5.33 -6.64
CA THR A 110 12.04 -4.89 -7.21
C THR A 110 13.11 -4.71 -6.13
N GLU A 111 12.72 -4.41 -4.90
CA GLU A 111 13.63 -4.31 -3.76
C GLU A 111 12.99 -4.84 -2.49
N SER A 112 13.72 -5.60 -1.69
CA SER A 112 13.19 -6.13 -0.43
C SER A 112 14.27 -6.40 0.60
N SER A 113 13.85 -6.52 1.87
CA SER A 113 14.77 -6.89 2.95
C SER A 113 15.21 -8.35 2.91
N LEU A 114 14.50 -9.22 2.17
CA LEU A 114 14.89 -10.63 2.02
C LEU A 114 15.84 -10.85 0.83
N TYR A 115 15.61 -10.13 -0.27
CA TYR A 115 16.31 -10.37 -1.54
C TYR A 115 17.21 -9.20 -1.98
N GLY A 116 17.28 -8.12 -1.20
CA GLY A 116 18.03 -6.92 -1.58
C GLY A 116 17.45 -6.30 -2.85
N ARG A 117 18.20 -6.35 -3.95
CA ARG A 117 17.81 -5.85 -5.29
C ARG A 117 17.50 -6.96 -6.28
N GLU A 118 17.45 -8.21 -5.83
CA GLU A 118 16.98 -9.30 -6.69
C GLU A 118 15.46 -9.19 -6.85
N HIS A 119 15.02 -9.18 -8.11
CA HIS A 119 13.60 -9.09 -8.45
C HIS A 119 12.93 -10.45 -8.25
N LYS A 120 11.78 -10.44 -7.57
CA LYS A 120 10.93 -11.61 -7.33
C LYS A 120 9.46 -11.24 -7.51
N LYS A 121 8.60 -12.24 -7.70
CA LYS A 121 7.15 -12.03 -7.61
C LYS A 121 6.73 -11.83 -6.15
N LEU A 122 5.65 -11.07 -5.94
CA LEU A 122 5.10 -10.86 -4.60
C LEU A 122 4.70 -12.20 -3.94
N ARG A 123 4.23 -13.19 -4.72
CA ARG A 123 3.97 -14.55 -4.25
C ARG A 123 5.19 -15.18 -3.58
N GLU A 124 6.32 -15.19 -4.27
CA GLU A 124 7.59 -15.75 -3.75
C GLU A 124 8.04 -15.00 -2.50
N TYR A 125 7.93 -13.67 -2.51
CA TYR A 125 8.22 -12.85 -1.34
C TYR A 125 7.33 -13.20 -0.14
N ALA A 126 6.03 -13.38 -0.36
CA ALA A 126 5.06 -13.67 0.69
C ALA A 126 5.26 -15.08 1.29
N GLU A 127 5.51 -16.08 0.46
CA GLU A 127 5.80 -17.45 0.88
C GLU A 127 7.06 -17.55 1.73
N ASP A 128 8.15 -16.91 1.31
CA ASP A 128 9.41 -16.96 2.05
C ASP A 128 9.39 -16.10 3.32
N ASN A 129 8.62 -15.01 3.35
CA ASN A 129 8.32 -14.31 4.61
C ASN A 129 7.58 -15.21 5.60
N LEU A 130 6.62 -16.00 5.12
CA LEU A 130 5.88 -16.93 5.96
C LEU A 130 6.80 -18.02 6.53
N LYS A 131 7.65 -18.62 5.70
CA LYS A 131 8.67 -19.60 6.14
C LYS A 131 9.61 -19.00 7.17
N LEU A 132 10.13 -17.79 6.95
CA LEU A 132 11.00 -17.10 7.90
C LEU A 132 10.30 -16.83 9.23
N LYS A 133 9.03 -16.45 9.21
CA LYS A 133 8.21 -16.21 10.41
C LYS A 133 7.96 -17.51 11.18
N GLN A 134 7.74 -18.63 10.50
CA GLN A 134 7.60 -19.96 11.12
C GLN A 134 8.92 -20.41 11.76
N PHE A 135 10.03 -20.31 11.01
CA PHE A 135 11.37 -20.66 11.51
C PHE A 135 11.73 -19.87 12.79
N ARG A 136 11.47 -18.56 12.82
CA ARG A 136 11.73 -17.72 14.01
C ARG A 136 10.95 -18.19 15.24
N ARG A 137 9.68 -18.57 15.07
CA ARG A 137 8.82 -19.06 16.15
C ARG A 137 9.31 -20.39 16.72
N GLU A 138 9.72 -21.31 15.84
CA GLU A 138 10.16 -22.65 16.22
C GLU A 138 11.53 -22.64 16.93
N ASN A 139 12.45 -21.77 16.51
CA ASN A 139 13.85 -21.85 16.94
C ASN A 139 14.22 -20.87 18.06
N PHE A 140 13.51 -19.75 18.21
CA PHE A 140 13.93 -18.68 19.13
C PHE A 140 13.03 -18.49 20.34
N ASN A 141 12.10 -19.41 20.62
CA ASN A 141 11.18 -19.33 21.75
C ASN A 141 10.60 -17.90 21.90
N GLU A 142 10.19 -17.30 20.78
CA GLU A 142 9.35 -16.09 20.80
C GLU A 142 7.94 -16.47 21.30
N GLN A 143 7.85 -16.98 22.53
CA GLN A 143 6.70 -16.81 23.43
C GLN A 143 6.60 -15.35 23.92
N ARG A 144 7.31 -14.41 23.29
CA ARG A 144 6.82 -13.04 23.28
C ARG A 144 5.51 -13.07 22.51
N ASN A 145 4.42 -13.07 23.29
CA ASN A 145 3.21 -12.30 23.04
C ASN A 145 3.55 -10.81 22.78
N GLY A 146 4.49 -10.55 21.87
CA GLY A 146 4.82 -9.26 21.31
C GLY A 146 3.98 -8.97 20.07
N THR A 147 2.88 -9.72 19.89
CA THR A 147 1.69 -9.11 19.33
C THR A 147 1.32 -7.98 20.29
N ALA A 148 1.85 -6.78 20.06
CA ALA A 148 1.19 -5.58 20.55
C ALA A 148 -0.29 -5.72 20.16
N ALA A 149 -1.24 -5.17 20.92
CA ALA A 149 -2.67 -5.33 20.63
C ALA A 149 -3.07 -4.90 19.19
N PHE A 150 -2.16 -4.23 18.45
CA PHE A 150 -2.25 -3.88 17.03
C PHE A 150 -1.85 -5.01 16.04
N ASP A 151 -1.23 -6.10 16.49
CA ASP A 151 -0.78 -7.17 15.61
C ASP A 151 -1.99 -8.01 15.15
N HIS A 152 -2.36 -7.84 13.87
CA HIS A 152 -3.60 -8.40 13.32
C HIS A 152 -3.57 -9.92 13.18
N PRO A 153 -4.75 -10.56 13.04
CA PRO A 153 -4.86 -12.01 12.97
C PRO A 153 -4.03 -12.57 11.80
N LYS A 154 -3.28 -13.66 12.06
CA LYS A 154 -2.49 -14.43 11.06
C LYS A 154 -3.24 -14.69 9.75
N ARG A 155 -4.57 -14.71 9.82
CA ARG A 155 -5.53 -15.00 8.76
C ARG A 155 -5.35 -14.13 7.50
N VAL A 156 -5.12 -12.81 7.63
CA VAL A 156 -5.00 -11.92 6.45
C VAL A 156 -3.81 -12.32 5.57
N TYR A 157 -2.68 -12.68 6.17
CA TYR A 157 -1.49 -13.11 5.42
C TYR A 157 -1.65 -14.49 4.79
N ASP A 158 -2.15 -15.44 5.58
CA ASP A 158 -2.25 -16.83 5.17
C ASP A 158 -3.36 -17.03 4.12
N GLU A 159 -4.41 -16.20 4.12
CA GLU A 159 -5.47 -16.18 3.10
C GLU A 159 -5.02 -15.41 1.83
N PHE A 160 -4.32 -14.29 1.97
CA PHE A 160 -3.82 -13.51 0.83
C PHE A 160 -2.82 -14.29 -0.05
N ILE A 161 -2.04 -15.21 0.54
CA ILE A 161 -1.11 -16.06 -0.24
C ILE A 161 -1.87 -17.13 -1.05
N LYS A 162 -3.07 -17.53 -0.61
CA LYS A 162 -3.82 -18.66 -1.17
C LYS A 162 -4.82 -18.25 -2.25
N GLU A 163 -5.40 -17.07 -2.15
CA GLU A 163 -6.33 -16.53 -3.12
C GLU A 163 -5.61 -15.46 -3.94
N ASP A 164 -5.81 -15.43 -5.26
CA ASP A 164 -5.34 -14.33 -6.12
C ASP A 164 -6.03 -13.02 -5.71
N TYR A 165 -5.54 -12.45 -4.61
CA TYR A 165 -6.25 -11.43 -3.87
C TYR A 165 -6.30 -10.15 -4.69
N VAL A 166 -7.49 -9.87 -5.19
CA VAL A 166 -7.86 -8.54 -5.68
C VAL A 166 -8.43 -7.81 -4.49
N VAL A 167 -7.78 -6.72 -4.06
CA VAL A 167 -8.33 -5.82 -3.03
C VAL A 167 -9.67 -5.30 -3.56
N THR A 168 -10.78 -5.90 -3.14
CA THR A 168 -12.10 -5.29 -3.31
C THR A 168 -12.24 -4.20 -2.26
N PRO A 169 -12.54 -2.94 -2.64
CA PRO A 169 -12.89 -1.91 -1.67
C PRO A 169 -14.01 -2.45 -0.78
N LYS A 170 -13.84 -2.40 0.54
CA LYS A 170 -14.95 -2.75 1.44
C LYS A 170 -16.07 -1.75 1.18
N GLY A 171 -17.14 -2.23 0.53
CA GLY A 171 -18.38 -1.47 0.41
C GLY A 171 -18.89 -1.16 1.82
N ASN A 172 -19.14 0.12 2.07
CA ASN A 172 -19.81 0.56 3.29
C ASN A 172 -21.17 -0.14 3.36
N LYS A 173 -21.36 -0.98 4.37
CA LYS A 173 -22.68 -1.43 4.82
C LYS A 173 -23.26 -0.44 5.80
#